data_AF-A0A5E8VET0-F1
#
_entry.id   AF-A0A5E8VET0-F1
#
_cell.length_a   1.000
_cell.length_b   1.000
_cell.length_c   1.000
_cell.angle_alpha   90.00
_cell.angle_beta   90.00
_cell.angle_gamma   90.00
#
_symmetry.space_group_name_H-M   'P 1'
#
loop_
_entity.id
_entity.type
_entity.pdbx_description
1 polymer ?
#
loop_
_entity_poly.entity_id
_entity_poly.type
_entity_poly.pdbx_seq_one_letter_code
_entity_poly.pdbx_strand_id
1 'polypeptide(L)'
;MTVSTLYHADGSKIVIERVQDVEPILEHNKTLQTLEQRSDWGRHVASVPNVILEKWLNEEWDRGNINMQFGSDEFFQMVERKLQDPQYRAFRTDASFNGVLGFGS
;
A
#
# COMPACT_ATOMS: atom_id res chain seq x y z
N MET A 1 8.36 11.81 -8.19
CA MET A 1 8.47 10.66 -7.28
C MET A 1 9.68 9.85 -7.67
N THR A 2 10.61 9.64 -6.73
CA THR A 2 11.86 8.90 -6.95
C THR A 2 11.86 7.64 -6.11
N VAL A 3 12.49 6.58 -6.62
CA VAL A 3 12.72 5.33 -5.92
C VAL A 3 14.19 4.97 -6.07
N SER A 4 14.86 4.78 -4.95
CA SER A 4 16.25 4.34 -4.87
C SER A 4 16.27 2.88 -4.44
N THR A 5 17.01 2.05 -5.17
CA THR A 5 17.28 0.66 -4.77
C THR A 5 18.76 0.55 -4.45
N LEU A 6 19.08 0.18 -3.22
CA LEU A 6 20.42 -0.01 -2.71
C LEU A 6 20.69 -1.51 -2.55
N TYR A 7 21.89 -1.93 -2.96
CA TYR A 7 22.33 -3.31 -2.84
C TYR A 7 23.50 -3.35 -1.87
N HIS A 8 23.33 -4.05 -0.76
CA HIS A 8 24.37 -4.26 0.23
C HIS A 8 24.81 -5.72 0.17
N ALA A 9 26.07 -5.97 -0.15
CA ALA A 9 26.64 -7.31 -0.14
C ALA A 9 27.46 -7.51 1.15
N ASP A 10 27.08 -8.51 1.95
CA ASP A 10 27.82 -8.93 3.15
C ASP A 10 28.15 -10.42 3.05
N GLY A 11 29.34 -10.71 2.53
CA GLY A 11 29.81 -12.08 2.29
C GLY A 11 28.87 -12.86 1.35
N SER A 12 28.16 -13.84 1.90
CA SER A 12 27.19 -14.68 1.16
C SER A 12 25.76 -14.12 1.14
N LYS A 13 25.51 -12.97 1.78
CA LYS A 13 24.19 -12.35 1.86
C LYS A 13 24.13 -11.11 0.98
N ILE A 14 22.98 -10.95 0.32
CA ILE A 14 22.61 -9.72 -0.38
C ILE A 14 21.39 -9.16 0.34
N VAL A 15 21.51 -7.90 0.78
CA VAL A 15 20.39 -7.13 1.32
C VAL A 15 19.98 -6.12 0.26
N ILE A 16 18.71 -6.15 -0.12
CA ILE A 16 18.11 -5.18 -1.04
C ILE A 16 17.30 -4.20 -0.20
N GLU A 17 17.66 -2.93 -0.26
CA GLU A 17 16.96 -1.85 0.43
C GLU A 17 16.29 -0.95 -0.61
N ARG A 18 15.01 -0.62 -0.37
CA ARG A 18 14.25 0.30 -1.21
C ARG A 18 13.81 1.51 -0.42
N VAL A 19 14.16 2.68 -0.94
CA VAL A 19 13.79 3.98 -0.38
C VAL A 19 12.97 4.73 -1.40
N GLN A 20 11.80 5.22 -1.01
CA GLN A 20 10.91 5.99 -1.86
C GLN A 20 10.53 7.29 -1.16
N ASP A 21 10.54 8.39 -1.90
CA ASP A 21 9.92 9.63 -1.45
C ASP A 21 8.39 9.50 -1.52
N VAL A 22 7.76 9.54 -0.36
CA VAL A 22 6.32 9.34 -0.18
C VAL A 22 5.53 10.64 -0.06
N GLU A 23 6.21 11.78 0.11
CA GLU A 23 5.55 13.07 0.34
C GLU A 23 4.57 13.44 -0.79
N PRO A 24 4.92 13.30 -2.09
CA PRO A 24 3.98 13.60 -3.18
C PRO A 24 2.71 12.74 -3.16
N ILE A 25 2.81 11.49 -2.70
CA ILE A 25 1.65 10.58 -2.59
C ILE A 25 0.75 11.06 -1.46
N LEU A 26 1.33 11.39 -0.31
CA LEU A 26 0.60 11.85 0.86
C LEU A 26 -0.12 13.18 0.60
N GLU A 27 0.55 14.13 -0.06
CA GLU A 27 -0.06 15.40 -0.47
C GLU A 27 -1.20 15.21 -1.47
N HIS A 28 -1.01 14.32 -2.44
CA HIS A 28 -2.05 13.97 -3.39
C HIS A 28 -3.26 13.34 -2.70
N ASN A 29 -3.04 12.37 -1.81
CA ASN A 29 -4.11 11.72 -1.06
C ASN A 29 -4.89 12.70 -0.19
N LYS A 30 -4.18 13.58 0.52
CA LYS A 30 -4.79 14.65 1.31
C LYS A 30 -5.67 15.55 0.45
N THR A 31 -5.22 15.87 -0.77
CA THR A 31 -6.01 16.65 -1.72
C THR A 31 -7.27 15.88 -2.14
N LEU A 32 -7.13 14.60 -2.53
CA LEU A 32 -8.25 13.75 -2.95
C LEU A 32 -9.30 13.54 -1.86
N GLN A 33 -8.91 13.52 -0.58
CA GLN A 33 -9.82 13.44 0.56
C GLN A 33 -10.75 14.65 0.66
N THR A 34 -10.37 15.81 0.10
CA THR A 34 -11.22 17.01 0.10
C THR A 34 -12.17 17.08 -1.08
N LEU A 35 -11.98 16.23 -2.09
CA LEU A 35 -12.74 16.23 -3.34
C LEU A 35 -13.85 15.17 -3.30
N GLU A 36 -15.00 15.50 -3.88
CA GLU A 36 -16.07 14.53 -4.10
C GLU A 36 -15.63 13.53 -5.19
N GLN A 37 -15.35 12.29 -4.78
CA GLN A 37 -14.99 11.21 -5.70
C GLN A 37 -16.25 10.61 -6.32
N ARG A 38 -16.72 11.16 -7.44
CA ARG A 38 -17.79 10.54 -8.24
C ARG A 38 -17.18 9.47 -9.14
N SER A 39 -17.71 8.25 -9.06
CA SER A 39 -17.30 7.18 -9.96
C SER A 39 -18.47 6.27 -10.27
N ASP A 40 -18.63 5.95 -11.56
CA ASP A 40 -19.68 5.07 -12.08
C ASP A 40 -19.24 3.58 -12.09
N TRP A 41 -17.95 3.29 -11.90
CA TRP A 41 -17.36 1.95 -12.06
C TRP A 41 -16.56 1.44 -10.85
N GLY A 42 -16.45 2.23 -9.78
CA GLY A 42 -15.71 1.86 -8.57
C GLY A 42 -14.98 3.03 -7.94
N ARG A 43 -14.95 3.09 -6.61
CA ARG A 43 -14.37 4.22 -5.89
C ARG A 43 -12.85 4.05 -5.75
N HIS A 44 -12.08 5.10 -6.04
CA HIS A 44 -10.66 5.13 -5.69
C HIS A 44 -10.51 5.33 -4.18
N VAL A 45 -10.07 4.29 -3.48
CA VAL A 45 -10.09 4.23 -2.01
C VAL A 45 -8.75 4.57 -1.36
N ALA A 46 -7.64 4.24 -2.02
CA ALA A 46 -6.31 4.52 -1.49
C ALA A 46 -5.25 4.56 -2.60
N SER A 47 -4.20 5.34 -2.35
CA SER A 47 -2.94 5.28 -3.08
C SER A 47 -1.81 5.05 -2.09
N VAL A 48 -1.23 3.85 -2.12
CA VAL A 48 -0.22 3.39 -1.16
C VAL A 48 1.14 3.35 -1.85
N PRO A 49 2.22 3.88 -1.24
CA PRO A 49 3.56 3.77 -1.79
C PRO A 49 4.02 2.31 -1.89
N ASN A 50 4.75 1.96 -2.95
CA ASN A 50 5.22 0.58 -3.18
C ASN A 50 6.10 0.06 -2.03
N VAL A 51 6.94 0.92 -1.44
CA VAL A 51 7.78 0.52 -0.29
C VAL A 51 6.96 0.14 0.94
N ILE A 52 5.74 0.67 1.08
CA ILE A 52 4.82 0.31 2.17
C ILE A 52 4.13 -1.02 1.86
N LEU A 53 3.72 -1.24 0.61
CA LEU A 53 3.13 -2.52 0.18
C LEU A 53 4.14 -3.67 0.31
N GLU A 54 5.40 -3.43 -0.09
CA GLU A 54 6.51 -4.39 0.07
C GLU A 54 6.78 -4.66 1.56
N LYS A 55 6.78 -3.62 2.40
CA LYS A 55 6.90 -3.78 3.85
C LYS A 55 5.80 -4.70 4.42
N TRP A 56 4.54 -4.47 4.07
CA TRP A 56 3.44 -5.31 4.57
C TRP A 56 3.53 -6.74 4.07
N LEU A 57 3.93 -6.94 2.82
CA LEU A 57 4.13 -8.28 2.27
C LEU A 57 5.25 -9.03 2.99
N ASN A 58 6.38 -8.35 3.26
CA ASN A 58 7.48 -8.91 4.04
C ASN A 58 7.03 -9.28 5.47
N GLU A 59 6.23 -8.43 6.13
CA GLU A 59 5.65 -8.75 7.44
C GLU A 59 4.78 -10.02 7.43
N GLU A 60 4.05 -10.26 6.33
CA GLU A 60 3.26 -11.49 6.18
C GLU A 60 4.13 -12.71 5.84
N TRP A 61 5.19 -12.53 5.04
CA TRP A 61 6.17 -13.59 4.79
C TRP A 61 6.90 -14.00 6.07
N ASP A 62 7.28 -13.06 6.92
CA ASP A 62 7.88 -13.32 8.24
C ASP A 62 6.94 -14.10 9.18
N ARG A 63 5.62 -13.97 8.98
CA ARG A 63 4.58 -14.75 9.69
C ARG A 63 4.33 -16.13 9.09
N GLY A 64 4.99 -16.47 7.99
CA GLY A 64 4.87 -17.75 7.29
C GLY A 64 3.95 -17.74 6.08
N ASN A 65 3.34 -16.60 5.70
CA ASN A 65 2.45 -16.48 4.55
C ASN A 65 3.21 -16.29 3.23
N ILE A 66 4.25 -17.10 3.00
CA ILE A 66 5.22 -16.94 1.90
C ILE A 66 4.63 -17.07 0.49
N ASN A 67 3.42 -17.63 0.37
CA ASN A 67 2.73 -17.81 -0.91
C ASN A 67 1.86 -16.60 -1.29
N MET A 68 1.71 -15.62 -0.40
CA MET A 68 0.98 -14.40 -0.72
C MET A 68 1.74 -13.62 -1.80
N GLN A 69 1.05 -13.30 -2.89
CA GLN A 69 1.62 -12.58 -4.03
C GLN A 69 0.97 -11.22 -4.20
N PHE A 70 1.71 -10.30 -4.80
CA PHE A 70 1.19 -8.98 -5.12
C PHE A 70 -0.03 -9.09 -6.06
N GLY A 71 -1.14 -8.47 -5.68
CA GLY A 71 -2.38 -8.49 -6.46
C GLY A 71 -3.23 -9.76 -6.31
N SER A 72 -2.89 -10.70 -5.42
CA SER A 72 -3.79 -11.79 -5.07
C SER A 72 -4.94 -11.30 -4.18
N ASP A 73 -6.02 -12.08 -4.07
CA ASP A 73 -7.15 -11.75 -3.21
C ASP A 73 -6.72 -11.62 -1.74
N GLU A 74 -5.82 -12.48 -1.27
CA GLU A 74 -5.28 -12.43 0.09
C GLU A 74 -4.45 -11.16 0.32
N PHE A 75 -3.68 -10.73 -0.69
CA PHE A 75 -2.95 -9.47 -0.63
C PHE A 75 -3.91 -8.29 -0.51
N PHE A 76 -4.98 -8.29 -1.30
CA PHE A 76 -5.99 -7.25 -1.25
C PHE A 76 -6.76 -7.19 0.08
N GLN A 77 -7.10 -8.34 0.67
CA GLN A 77 -7.66 -8.42 2.03
C GLN A 77 -6.68 -7.89 3.09
N MET A 78 -5.40 -8.17 2.94
CA MET A 78 -4.36 -7.64 3.83
C MET A 78 -4.25 -6.12 3.71
N VAL A 79 -4.28 -5.57 2.50
CA VAL A 79 -4.30 -4.12 2.25
C VAL A 79 -5.54 -3.48 2.87
N GLU A 80 -6.72 -4.11 2.72
CA GLU A 80 -7.95 -3.62 3.35
C GLU A 80 -7.82 -3.48 4.86
N ARG A 81 -7.35 -4.55 5.52
CA ARG A 81 -7.10 -4.57 6.97
C ARG A 81 -6.09 -3.51 7.39
N LYS A 82 -5.00 -3.34 6.64
CA LYS A 82 -3.99 -2.31 6.91
C LYS A 82 -4.56 -0.90 6.77
N LEU A 83 -5.42 -0.64 5.79
CA LEU A 83 -6.06 0.67 5.60
C LEU A 83 -7.12 1.02 6.65
N GLN A 84 -7.53 0.07 7.49
CA GLN A 84 -8.37 0.33 8.67
C GLN A 84 -7.55 0.77 9.89
N ASP A 85 -6.24 0.54 9.90
CA ASP A 85 -5.35 0.97 10.97
C ASP A 85 -5.19 2.51 10.94
N PRO A 86 -5.39 3.22 12.08
CA PRO A 86 -5.15 4.65 12.17
C PRO A 86 -3.78 5.09 11.67
N GLN A 87 -2.74 4.25 11.83
CA GLN A 87 -1.38 4.54 11.37
C GLN A 87 -1.29 4.72 9.85
N TYR A 88 -2.14 4.02 9.09
CA TYR A 88 -2.09 3.99 7.62
C TYR A 88 -3.22 4.78 6.96
N ARG A 89 -4.03 5.49 7.77
CA ARG A 89 -5.14 6.31 7.29
C ARG A 89 -4.71 7.38 6.27
N ALA A 90 -3.47 7.88 6.38
CA ALA A 90 -2.92 8.88 5.46
C ALA A 90 -2.80 8.38 4.00
N PHE A 91 -2.82 7.07 3.76
CA PHE A 91 -2.79 6.49 2.42
C PHE A 91 -4.17 6.39 1.76
N ARG A 92 -5.24 6.66 2.50
CA ARG A 92 -6.60 6.68 1.96
C ARG A 92 -6.84 7.94 1.14
N THR A 93 -7.63 7.81 0.08
CA THR A 93 -8.04 8.93 -0.78
C THR A 93 -9.49 9.33 -0.53
N ASP A 94 -10.25 8.53 0.22
CA ASP A 94 -11.63 8.80 0.59
C ASP A 94 -11.78 9.43 1.99
N ALA A 95 -12.70 10.39 2.13
CA ALA A 95 -12.92 11.12 3.38
C ALA A 95 -13.52 10.27 4.52
N SER A 96 -14.35 9.27 4.17
CA SER A 96 -14.95 8.32 5.12
C SER A 96 -15.26 7.00 4.41
N PHE A 97 -14.86 5.90 5.02
CA PHE A 97 -15.09 4.56 4.51
C PHE A 97 -16.02 3.81 5.43
N ASN A 98 -17.20 3.49 4.92
CA ASN A 98 -18.20 2.65 5.60
C ASN A 98 -18.48 1.36 4.80
N GLY A 99 -17.54 0.89 3.96
CA GLY A 99 -17.74 -0.23 3.04
C GLY A 99 -16.73 -1.37 3.20
N VAL A 100 -16.80 -2.37 2.32
CA VAL A 100 -15.76 -3.40 2.09
C VAL A 100 -15.11 -3.07 0.75
N LEU A 101 -13.79 -3.23 0.63
CA LEU A 101 -13.09 -3.06 -0.65
C LEU A 101 -13.57 -4.16 -1.61
N GLY A 102 -14.45 -3.79 -2.54
CA GLY A 102 -14.88 -4.67 -3.62
C GLY A 102 -13.78 -4.76 -4.67
N PHE A 103 -13.14 -5.93 -4.77
CA PHE A 103 -12.24 -6.24 -5.88
C PHE A 103 -13.08 -6.92 -6.96
N GLY A 104 -13.28 -6.20 -8.07
CA GLY A 104 -14.08 -6.70 -9.19
C GLY A 104 -13.46 -7.97 -9.78
N SER A 105 -14.31 -8.98 -9.95
CA SER A 105 -14.07 -10.26 -10.63
C SER A 105 -13.71 -10.11 -12.10
#